data_AF-A0AAJ0MF99-F1
#
_entry.id   AF-A0AAJ0MF99-F1
#
_cell.length_a   1.000
_cell.length_b   1.000
_cell.length_c   1.000
_cell.angle_alpha   90.00
_cell.angle_beta   90.00
_cell.angle_gamma   90.00
#
_symmetry.space_group_name_H-M   'P 1'
#
loop_
_entity.id
_entity.type
_entity.pdbx_description
1 polymer ?
#
loop_
_entity_poly.entity_id
_entity_poly.type
_entity_poly.pdbx_seq_one_letter_code
_entity_poly.pdbx_strand_id
1 'polypeptide(L)'
;MNLALLALASLAAAQTAAVPCATGIHMLVARGSTELPGLGRIGVVAGNVSLLIPGSTVAAVNYPATFEQYTISEATGAAMFAKMVGDYAAACPGAKIALLGYSQGGQAVMDALCGNSEAGFTASADLVAGYRSSVVAAVTFGDPSHTLNAPWNVGTSNNTGIFPRQNFTSCEPYTDMIRGWCDTGDVYCDRGNNTKTHGSYFANYTLDAAEFIVERYNASLATTLPETPAPSSTSASIPPPTGTSTPPTTSSAPPASTSSTAASSGARGPGVNPTGVSLLVASASVILTSCLLPMVLGMS
;
A
#
# COMPACT_ATOMS: atom_id res chain seq x y z
N MET A 1 -4.97 26.81 70.13
CA MET A 1 -4.38 27.23 68.84
C MET A 1 -3.57 26.04 68.35
N ASN A 2 -4.16 25.14 67.55
CA ASN A 2 -4.55 25.30 66.13
C ASN A 2 -3.30 25.42 65.25
N LEU A 3 -3.12 24.65 64.17
CA LEU A 3 -4.07 23.78 63.47
C LEU A 3 -3.29 22.65 62.76
N ALA A 4 -3.77 21.40 62.80
CA ALA A 4 -3.18 20.32 62.01
C ALA A 4 -3.80 20.33 60.61
N LEU A 5 -2.98 20.53 59.58
CA LEU A 5 -3.44 20.59 58.18
C LEU A 5 -3.14 19.27 57.48
N LEU A 6 -4.14 18.40 57.34
CA LEU A 6 -4.04 17.21 56.48
C LEU A 6 -4.19 17.64 55.01
N ALA A 7 -3.12 17.48 54.23
CA ALA A 7 -3.20 17.57 52.77
C ALA A 7 -3.70 16.22 52.21
N LEU A 8 -4.94 16.17 51.72
CA LEU A 8 -5.39 15.04 50.90
C LEU A 8 -4.80 15.16 49.50
N ALA A 9 -3.83 14.33 49.18
CA ALA A 9 -3.35 14.16 47.81
C ALA A 9 -4.38 13.38 46.99
N SER A 10 -5.12 14.07 46.13
CA SER A 10 -6.04 13.45 45.17
C SER A 10 -5.24 12.74 44.08
N LEU A 11 -5.11 11.41 44.16
CA LEU A 11 -4.64 10.59 43.05
C LEU A 11 -5.67 10.61 41.91
N ALA A 12 -5.50 11.55 40.98
CA ALA A 12 -6.14 11.46 39.69
C ALA A 12 -5.48 10.31 38.90
N ALA A 13 -6.04 9.11 39.03
CA ALA A 13 -5.67 8.00 38.16
C ALA A 13 -6.00 8.41 36.72
N ALA A 14 -4.96 8.61 35.90
CA ALA A 14 -5.13 8.76 34.47
C ALA A 14 -5.72 7.45 33.94
N GLN A 15 -7.03 7.43 33.69
CA GLN A 15 -7.66 6.34 32.99
C GLN A 15 -7.07 6.32 31.58
N THR A 16 -6.14 5.40 31.34
CA THR A 16 -5.78 5.00 29.98
C THR A 16 -7.06 4.51 29.33
N ALA A 17 -7.69 5.37 28.54
CA ALA A 17 -8.86 4.99 27.75
C ALA A 17 -8.47 3.78 26.92
N ALA A 18 -9.13 2.65 27.19
CA ALA A 18 -8.85 1.42 26.47
C ALA A 18 -9.05 1.67 24.98
N VAL A 19 -8.04 1.35 24.16
CA VAL A 19 -8.15 1.48 22.71
C VAL A 19 -9.28 0.54 22.26
N PRO A 20 -10.40 1.06 21.71
CA PRO A 20 -11.51 0.20 21.32
C PRO A 20 -11.09 -0.61 20.10
N CYS A 21 -11.06 -1.93 20.27
CA CYS A 21 -10.70 -2.84 19.19
C CYS A 21 -11.75 -2.80 18.08
N ALA A 22 -11.28 -2.53 16.85
CA ALA A 22 -12.08 -2.63 15.64
C ALA A 22 -12.69 -4.03 15.51
N THR A 23 -13.97 -4.10 15.18
CA THR A 23 -14.62 -5.33 14.73
C THR A 23 -14.41 -5.56 13.22
N GLY A 24 -14.07 -4.50 12.48
CA GLY A 24 -13.58 -4.53 11.11
C GLY A 24 -12.05 -4.59 11.05
N ILE A 25 -11.43 -3.68 10.30
CA ILE A 25 -9.97 -3.50 10.20
C ILE A 25 -9.51 -2.20 10.89
N HIS A 26 -8.31 -2.20 11.49
CA HIS A 26 -7.66 -0.97 11.96
C HIS A 26 -6.71 -0.42 10.90
N MET A 27 -6.85 0.85 10.54
CA MET A 27 -6.06 1.49 9.49
C MET A 27 -5.13 2.55 10.07
N LEU A 28 -3.83 2.37 9.86
CA LEU A 28 -2.80 3.35 10.20
C LEU A 28 -2.41 4.12 8.96
N VAL A 29 -2.44 5.45 9.02
CA VAL A 29 -2.33 6.33 7.85
C VAL A 29 -1.23 7.36 8.03
N ALA A 30 -0.23 7.37 7.12
CA ALA A 30 0.77 8.42 7.03
C ALA A 30 0.54 9.31 5.80
N ARG A 31 0.37 10.60 6.09
CA ARG A 31 0.32 11.69 5.11
C ARG A 31 1.66 11.89 4.38
N GLY A 32 1.64 12.58 3.25
CA GLY A 32 2.84 13.02 2.55
C GLY A 32 3.45 14.30 3.14
N SER A 33 4.64 14.66 2.65
CA SER A 33 5.35 15.86 3.10
C SER A 33 4.52 17.13 2.92
N THR A 34 4.58 18.03 3.89
CA THR A 34 3.86 19.32 3.99
C THR A 34 2.33 19.24 4.13
N GLU A 35 1.74 18.04 4.14
CA GLU A 35 0.33 17.89 4.50
C GLU A 35 0.10 18.22 5.99
N LEU A 36 -1.07 18.78 6.32
CA LEU A 36 -1.44 19.09 7.71
C LEU A 36 -1.53 17.80 8.56
N PRO A 37 -1.16 17.85 9.85
CA PRO A 37 -1.28 16.70 10.76
C PRO A 37 -2.68 16.06 10.72
N GLY A 38 -2.72 14.75 10.58
CA GLY A 38 -3.93 13.98 10.31
C GLY A 38 -3.71 12.92 9.24
N LEU A 39 -4.81 12.45 8.64
CA LEU A 39 -4.80 11.35 7.66
C LEU A 39 -4.20 11.72 6.28
N GLY A 40 -3.96 13.01 6.02
CA GLY A 40 -3.58 13.50 4.69
C GLY A 40 -4.62 13.16 3.61
N ARG A 41 -4.24 13.32 2.34
CA ARG A 41 -5.09 12.98 1.19
C ARG A 41 -5.40 11.49 1.10
N ILE A 42 -4.50 10.61 1.53
CA ILE A 42 -4.70 9.14 1.45
C ILE A 42 -5.71 8.61 2.47
N GLY A 43 -6.11 9.42 3.44
CA GLY A 43 -7.28 9.14 4.29
C GLY A 43 -8.58 8.83 3.52
N VAL A 44 -8.70 9.26 2.25
CA VAL A 44 -9.85 8.90 1.39
C VAL A 44 -9.94 7.39 1.14
N VAL A 45 -8.81 6.69 1.01
CA VAL A 45 -8.78 5.23 0.84
C VAL A 45 -9.28 4.56 2.11
N ALA A 46 -8.79 4.99 3.28
CA ALA A 46 -9.23 4.45 4.57
C ALA A 46 -10.72 4.76 4.86
N GLY A 47 -11.23 5.91 4.39
CA GLY A 47 -12.65 6.24 4.42
C GLY A 47 -13.49 5.24 3.61
N ASN A 48 -13.09 4.94 2.37
CA ASN A 48 -13.78 3.96 1.52
C ASN A 48 -13.71 2.54 2.10
N VAL A 49 -12.56 2.10 2.62
CA VAL A 49 -12.44 0.80 3.31
C VAL A 49 -13.37 0.75 4.52
N SER A 50 -13.53 1.83 5.28
CA SER A 50 -14.44 1.89 6.45
C SER A 50 -15.92 1.78 6.07
N LEU A 51 -16.29 2.10 4.82
CA LEU A 51 -17.65 1.89 4.29
C LEU A 51 -17.85 0.44 3.83
N LEU A 52 -16.80 -0.20 3.29
CA LEU A 52 -16.83 -1.58 2.79
C LEU A 52 -16.64 -2.63 3.91
N ILE A 53 -15.97 -2.26 5.00
CA ILE A 53 -15.78 -3.09 6.20
C ILE A 53 -16.35 -2.33 7.41
N PRO A 54 -17.64 -2.54 7.76
CA PRO A 54 -18.24 -1.95 8.95
C PRO A 54 -17.47 -2.31 10.23
N GLY A 55 -17.42 -1.37 11.19
CA GLY A 55 -16.69 -1.56 12.45
C GLY A 55 -15.17 -1.37 12.36
N SER A 56 -14.67 -0.88 11.23
CA SER A 56 -13.29 -0.46 11.06
C SER A 56 -12.98 0.84 11.80
N THR A 57 -11.71 1.07 12.11
CA THR A 57 -11.22 2.31 12.74
C THR A 57 -9.98 2.83 12.02
N VAL A 58 -9.73 4.14 12.09
CA VAL A 58 -8.62 4.80 11.39
C VAL A 58 -7.85 5.70 12.35
N ALA A 59 -6.52 5.64 12.32
CA ALA A 59 -5.63 6.52 13.08
C ALA A 59 -4.53 7.11 12.18
N ALA A 60 -4.17 8.36 12.45
CA ALA A 60 -3.08 9.06 11.76
C ALA A 60 -1.75 8.80 12.45
N VAL A 61 -0.70 8.53 11.67
CA VAL A 61 0.68 8.52 12.14
C VAL A 61 1.12 9.97 12.39
N ASN A 62 1.31 10.32 13.66
CA ASN A 62 1.79 11.65 14.03
C ASN A 62 3.31 11.73 13.92
N TYR A 63 3.79 12.28 12.82
CA TYR A 63 5.21 12.43 12.49
C TYR A 63 5.46 13.75 11.74
N PRO A 64 6.72 14.21 11.56
CA PRO A 64 6.99 15.56 11.06
C PRO A 64 6.45 15.84 9.65
N ALA A 65 6.51 14.87 8.73
CA ALA A 65 6.12 15.02 7.32
C ALA A 65 6.70 16.27 6.63
N THR A 66 8.02 16.44 6.63
CA THR A 66 8.71 17.60 6.03
C THR A 66 9.77 17.19 5.01
N PHE A 67 10.09 18.09 4.08
CA PHE A 67 11.25 18.00 3.19
C PHE A 67 12.55 18.46 3.88
N GLU A 68 12.48 19.38 4.85
CA GLU A 68 13.61 19.74 5.70
C GLU A 68 14.00 18.55 6.58
N GLN A 69 15.28 18.15 6.57
CA GLN A 69 15.74 16.94 7.25
C GLN A 69 14.92 15.69 6.89
N TYR A 70 14.56 15.53 5.61
CA TYR A 70 13.69 14.46 5.09
C TYR A 70 13.98 13.08 5.71
N THR A 71 15.24 12.65 5.78
CA THR A 71 15.64 11.33 6.32
C THR A 71 15.30 11.14 7.80
N ILE A 72 15.33 12.22 8.60
CA ILE A 72 14.91 12.19 10.01
C ILE A 72 13.38 12.20 10.10
N SER A 73 12.72 13.00 9.25
CA SER A 73 11.25 13.05 9.17
C SER A 73 10.69 11.67 8.83
N GLU A 74 11.13 11.08 7.74
CA GLU A 74 10.72 9.76 7.24
C GLU A 74 10.97 8.66 8.28
N ALA A 75 12.20 8.51 8.79
CA ALA A 75 12.52 7.49 9.78
C ALA A 75 11.71 7.61 11.09
N THR A 76 11.34 8.85 11.48
CA THR A 76 10.40 9.08 12.60
C THR A 76 9.00 8.54 12.28
N GLY A 77 8.56 8.67 11.02
CA GLY A 77 7.31 8.09 10.52
C GLY A 77 7.32 6.56 10.54
N ALA A 78 8.37 5.92 10.02
CA ALA A 78 8.52 4.46 10.02
C ALA A 78 8.54 3.88 11.44
N ALA A 79 9.30 4.50 12.35
CA ALA A 79 9.34 4.11 13.76
C ALA A 79 7.98 4.30 14.47
N MET A 80 7.25 5.38 14.14
CA MET A 80 5.92 5.62 14.71
C MET A 80 4.88 4.62 14.17
N PHE A 81 4.93 4.25 12.89
CA PHE A 81 4.12 3.16 12.33
C PHE A 81 4.34 1.87 13.12
N ALA A 82 5.61 1.44 13.25
CA ALA A 82 5.94 0.20 13.95
C ALA A 82 5.48 0.21 15.40
N LYS A 83 5.63 1.35 16.09
CA LYS A 83 5.10 1.53 17.46
C LYS A 83 3.58 1.40 17.49
N MET A 84 2.84 2.07 16.60
CA MET A 84 1.38 2.03 16.57
C MET A 84 0.85 0.62 16.22
N VAL A 85 1.52 -0.11 15.31
CA VAL A 85 1.22 -1.52 15.02
C VAL A 85 1.38 -2.37 16.29
N GLY A 86 2.51 -2.22 16.99
CA GLY A 86 2.79 -3.01 18.19
C GLY A 86 1.86 -2.70 19.37
N ASP A 87 1.61 -1.41 19.63
CA ASP A 87 0.66 -0.96 20.65
C ASP A 87 -0.74 -1.53 20.37
N TYR A 88 -1.20 -1.47 19.11
CA TYR A 88 -2.54 -1.93 18.74
C TYR A 88 -2.67 -3.46 18.76
N ALA A 89 -1.67 -4.19 18.26
CA ALA A 89 -1.66 -5.65 18.30
C ALA A 89 -1.59 -6.19 19.74
N ALA A 90 -0.92 -5.48 20.65
CA ALA A 90 -0.90 -5.81 22.08
C ALA A 90 -2.23 -5.50 22.79
N ALA A 91 -2.87 -4.36 22.47
CA ALA A 91 -4.18 -3.99 23.02
C ALA A 91 -5.32 -4.87 22.48
N CYS A 92 -5.22 -5.30 21.21
CA CYS A 92 -6.24 -6.02 20.47
C CYS A 92 -5.69 -7.31 19.83
N PRO A 93 -5.46 -8.38 20.61
CA PRO A 93 -4.94 -9.64 20.10
C PRO A 93 -5.78 -10.22 18.95
N GLY A 94 -5.13 -10.56 17.84
CA GLY A 94 -5.78 -11.13 16.65
C GLY A 94 -6.44 -10.09 15.72
N ALA A 95 -6.41 -8.80 16.05
CA ALA A 95 -6.93 -7.74 15.20
C ALA A 95 -6.22 -7.67 13.84
N LYS A 96 -6.93 -7.17 12.83
CA LYS A 96 -6.40 -6.94 11.49
C LYS A 96 -6.00 -5.48 11.33
N ILE A 97 -4.82 -5.24 10.77
CA ILE A 97 -4.22 -3.93 10.59
C ILE A 97 -3.87 -3.73 9.12
N ALA A 98 -4.22 -2.57 8.57
CA ALA A 98 -3.75 -2.10 7.26
C ALA A 98 -2.93 -0.82 7.40
N LEU A 99 -1.86 -0.72 6.60
CA LEU A 99 -0.97 0.44 6.57
C LEU A 99 -1.18 1.23 5.27
N LEU A 100 -1.33 2.54 5.35
CA LEU A 100 -1.57 3.40 4.18
C LEU A 100 -0.62 4.59 4.20
N GLY A 101 0.10 4.82 3.09
CA GLY A 101 1.11 5.87 3.00
C GLY A 101 1.13 6.60 1.66
N TYR A 102 1.19 7.93 1.68
CA TYR A 102 1.39 8.73 0.47
C TYR A 102 2.73 9.45 0.49
N SER A 103 3.45 9.45 -0.64
CA SER A 103 4.73 10.16 -0.78
C SER A 103 5.73 9.71 0.30
N GLN A 104 6.28 10.62 1.10
CA GLN A 104 7.10 10.28 2.29
C GLN A 104 6.39 9.32 3.26
N GLY A 105 5.07 9.42 3.43
CA GLY A 105 4.30 8.46 4.22
C GLY A 105 4.26 7.07 3.59
N GLY A 106 4.35 6.98 2.25
CA GLY A 106 4.51 5.72 1.50
C GLY A 106 5.84 5.06 1.80
N GLN A 107 6.93 5.84 1.75
CA GLN A 107 8.25 5.35 2.17
C GLN A 107 8.23 4.87 3.63
N ALA A 108 7.63 5.64 4.55
CA ALA A 108 7.51 5.25 5.95
C ALA A 108 6.70 3.95 6.19
N VAL A 109 5.72 3.63 5.35
CA VAL A 109 5.04 2.30 5.37
C VAL A 109 6.01 1.20 4.96
N MET A 110 6.74 1.41 3.85
CA MET A 110 7.65 0.40 3.32
C MET A 110 8.86 0.19 4.24
N ASP A 111 9.39 1.23 4.86
CA ASP A 111 10.52 1.14 5.81
C ASP A 111 10.10 0.54 7.15
N ALA A 112 8.81 0.65 7.55
CA ALA A 112 8.28 -0.10 8.69
C ALA A 112 8.19 -1.61 8.38
N LEU A 113 7.78 -2.00 7.17
CA LEU A 113 7.58 -3.40 6.74
C LEU A 113 8.87 -4.12 6.34
N CYS A 114 9.78 -3.43 5.66
CA CYS A 114 10.97 -4.01 5.05
C CYS A 114 12.26 -3.62 5.77
N GLY A 115 12.19 -2.67 6.70
CA GLY A 115 13.38 -1.92 7.08
C GLY A 115 13.85 -1.00 5.96
N ASN A 116 15.00 -0.36 6.16
CA ASN A 116 15.59 0.62 5.26
C ASN A 116 16.92 0.09 4.69
N SER A 117 17.14 0.31 3.39
CA SER A 117 18.42 0.05 2.68
C SER A 117 18.78 1.18 1.69
N GLU A 118 18.09 2.31 1.76
CA GLU A 118 18.14 3.41 0.83
C GLU A 118 19.47 4.19 0.95
N ALA A 119 20.04 4.58 -0.19
CA ALA A 119 21.28 5.35 -0.20
C ALA A 119 21.10 6.72 0.48
N GLY A 120 21.86 6.96 1.55
CA GLY A 120 21.78 8.20 2.35
C GLY A 120 20.84 8.13 3.55
N PHE A 121 20.17 7.00 3.79
CA PHE A 121 19.34 6.75 4.97
C PHE A 121 20.08 5.84 5.96
N THR A 122 19.58 5.78 7.20
CA THR A 122 20.11 4.84 8.20
C THR A 122 19.42 3.51 8.02
N ALA A 123 20.18 2.48 7.64
CA ALA A 123 19.65 1.14 7.42
C ALA A 123 18.96 0.58 8.68
N SER A 124 17.86 -0.13 8.49
CA SER A 124 17.07 -0.78 9.54
C SER A 124 16.58 -2.15 9.08
N ALA A 125 16.20 -3.00 10.03
CA ALA A 125 15.47 -4.23 9.74
C ALA A 125 13.96 -3.97 9.67
N ASP A 126 13.18 -4.95 9.21
CA ASP A 126 11.72 -4.99 9.37
C ASP A 126 11.33 -4.67 10.82
N LEU A 127 10.61 -3.56 11.01
CA LEU A 127 10.23 -3.03 12.31
C LEU A 127 8.94 -3.66 12.84
N VAL A 128 8.20 -4.39 12.01
CA VAL A 128 6.92 -5.03 12.33
C VAL A 128 6.93 -6.56 12.21
N ALA A 129 8.11 -7.18 12.05
CA ALA A 129 8.33 -8.62 11.94
C ALA A 129 7.53 -9.46 12.96
N GLY A 130 7.45 -9.00 14.21
CA GLY A 130 6.70 -9.66 15.29
C GLY A 130 5.16 -9.57 15.18
N TYR A 131 4.65 -8.70 14.30
CA TYR A 131 3.22 -8.37 14.13
C TYR A 131 2.65 -8.77 12.77
N ARG A 132 3.43 -9.54 11.98
CA ARG A 132 3.07 -10.05 10.65
C ARG A 132 1.72 -10.78 10.55
N SER A 133 1.23 -11.39 11.63
CA SER A 133 -0.09 -12.05 11.68
C SER A 133 -1.26 -11.05 11.85
N SER A 134 -0.96 -9.82 12.27
CA SER A 134 -1.91 -8.74 12.48
C SER A 134 -1.92 -7.76 11.30
N VAL A 135 -0.76 -7.45 10.70
CA VAL A 135 -0.69 -6.63 9.47
C VAL A 135 -1.10 -7.49 8.28
N VAL A 136 -2.19 -7.11 7.60
CA VAL A 136 -2.77 -7.89 6.48
C VAL A 136 -2.71 -7.17 5.14
N ALA A 137 -2.59 -5.84 5.12
CA ALA A 137 -2.51 -5.06 3.90
C ALA A 137 -1.61 -3.84 4.07
N ALA A 138 -0.96 -3.43 2.99
CA ALA A 138 -0.18 -2.21 2.90
C ALA A 138 -0.42 -1.56 1.53
N VAL A 139 -0.76 -0.27 1.53
CA VAL A 139 -1.02 0.53 0.33
C VAL A 139 -0.11 1.75 0.33
N THR A 140 0.64 1.94 -0.75
CA THR A 140 1.44 3.15 -0.95
C THR A 140 1.11 3.83 -2.28
N PHE A 141 1.02 5.17 -2.26
CA PHE A 141 0.87 6.01 -3.45
C PHE A 141 2.10 6.91 -3.60
N GLY A 142 2.79 6.82 -4.74
CA GLY A 142 3.93 7.69 -5.07
C GLY A 142 5.14 7.52 -4.15
N ASP A 143 5.39 6.31 -3.65
CA ASP A 143 6.50 6.00 -2.74
C ASP A 143 7.88 6.33 -3.33
N PRO A 144 8.66 7.26 -2.75
CA PRO A 144 10.02 7.58 -3.19
C PRO A 144 11.02 6.41 -3.12
N SER A 145 10.71 5.35 -2.34
CA SER A 145 11.51 4.12 -2.24
C SER A 145 11.22 3.05 -3.29
N HIS A 146 10.28 3.34 -4.21
CA HIS A 146 9.90 2.47 -5.32
C HIS A 146 11.12 1.88 -6.06
N THR A 147 11.22 0.55 -6.09
CA THR A 147 12.27 -0.19 -6.79
C THR A 147 11.66 -0.97 -7.95
N LEU A 148 12.30 -0.87 -9.12
CA LEU A 148 11.89 -1.53 -10.35
C LEU A 148 11.80 -3.06 -10.15
N ASN A 149 10.81 -3.68 -10.79
CA ASN A 149 10.51 -5.12 -10.73
C ASN A 149 10.10 -5.68 -9.35
N ALA A 150 9.86 -4.83 -8.33
CA ALA A 150 9.29 -5.32 -7.08
C ALA A 150 7.84 -5.84 -7.29
N PRO A 151 7.47 -7.02 -6.76
CA PRO A 151 6.24 -7.73 -7.14
C PRO A 151 4.93 -7.07 -6.66
N TRP A 152 5.02 -6.13 -5.71
CA TRP A 152 3.88 -5.32 -5.26
C TRP A 152 3.63 -4.07 -6.13
N ASN A 153 4.53 -3.74 -7.06
CA ASN A 153 4.39 -2.56 -7.90
C ASN A 153 3.13 -2.65 -8.77
N VAL A 154 2.42 -1.51 -8.84
CA VAL A 154 1.25 -1.28 -9.69
C VAL A 154 1.29 0.15 -10.23
N GLY A 155 0.44 0.45 -11.22
CA GLY A 155 0.54 1.68 -12.01
C GLY A 155 1.40 1.51 -13.26
N THR A 156 1.89 2.63 -13.79
CA THR A 156 2.55 2.71 -15.10
C THR A 156 4.05 2.99 -15.07
N SER A 157 4.67 3.11 -13.89
CA SER A 157 6.12 3.31 -13.75
C SER A 157 6.92 2.17 -14.39
N ASN A 158 8.05 2.52 -15.00
CA ASN A 158 9.07 1.57 -15.44
C ASN A 158 10.48 2.03 -15.04
N ASN A 159 10.58 2.84 -13.98
CA ASN A 159 11.83 3.34 -13.42
C ASN A 159 11.92 3.02 -11.92
N THR A 160 12.93 3.58 -11.27
CA THR A 160 13.11 3.59 -9.82
C THR A 160 12.78 4.97 -9.24
N GLY A 161 12.38 5.01 -7.97
CA GLY A 161 12.19 6.26 -7.24
C GLY A 161 13.50 6.98 -6.95
N ILE A 162 13.41 8.20 -6.41
CA ILE A 162 14.56 9.03 -6.07
C ILE A 162 15.42 8.41 -4.94
N PHE A 163 14.81 7.60 -4.06
CA PHE A 163 15.47 6.92 -2.95
C PHE A 163 15.24 5.41 -3.02
N PRO A 164 15.60 4.71 -4.10
CA PRO A 164 15.10 3.36 -4.32
C PRO A 164 15.76 2.36 -3.37
N ARG A 165 14.95 1.44 -2.87
CA ARG A 165 15.37 0.35 -1.98
C ARG A 165 16.45 -0.50 -2.64
N GLN A 166 17.62 -0.62 -2.00
CA GLN A 166 18.76 -1.36 -2.54
C GLN A 166 18.66 -2.87 -2.30
N ASN A 167 17.99 -3.27 -1.22
CA ASN A 167 17.67 -4.66 -0.91
C ASN A 167 16.22 -4.75 -0.41
N PHE A 168 15.40 -5.52 -1.12
CA PHE A 168 14.00 -5.72 -0.78
C PHE A 168 13.67 -7.15 -0.31
N THR A 169 14.66 -8.00 -0.03
CA THR A 169 14.43 -9.36 0.50
C THR A 169 13.66 -9.36 1.82
N SER A 170 13.86 -8.36 2.68
CA SER A 170 13.04 -8.18 3.89
C SER A 170 11.55 -7.95 3.60
N CYS A 171 11.20 -7.48 2.40
CA CYS A 171 9.81 -7.36 1.95
C CYS A 171 9.21 -8.69 1.45
N GLU A 172 10.02 -9.71 1.12
CA GLU A 172 9.55 -10.98 0.53
C GLU A 172 8.37 -11.61 1.29
N PRO A 173 8.35 -11.63 2.64
CA PRO A 173 7.20 -12.13 3.39
C PRO A 173 5.91 -11.34 3.08
N TYR A 174 5.99 -10.02 2.86
CA TYR A 174 4.84 -9.12 2.74
C TYR A 174 4.36 -8.91 1.30
N THR A 175 5.00 -9.54 0.33
CA THR A 175 4.74 -9.37 -1.12
C THR A 175 3.26 -9.41 -1.50
N ASP A 176 2.52 -10.42 -1.03
CA ASP A 176 1.08 -10.54 -1.28
C ASP A 176 0.23 -9.51 -0.55
N MET A 177 0.75 -8.87 0.50
CA MET A 177 0.04 -7.89 1.33
C MET A 177 0.26 -6.45 0.88
N ILE A 178 1.27 -6.17 0.04
CA ILE A 178 1.62 -4.82 -0.39
C ILE A 178 1.06 -4.53 -1.80
N ARG A 179 0.56 -3.31 -1.99
CA ARG A 179 0.42 -2.68 -3.32
C ARG A 179 0.98 -1.25 -3.30
N GLY A 180 1.96 -0.98 -4.16
CA GLY A 180 2.58 0.32 -4.31
C GLY A 180 2.32 0.91 -5.70
N TRP A 181 1.49 1.94 -5.78
CA TRP A 181 1.21 2.64 -7.03
C TRP A 181 2.27 3.68 -7.35
N CYS A 182 2.88 3.54 -8.52
CA CYS A 182 3.75 4.55 -9.11
C CYS A 182 3.46 4.67 -10.61
N ASP A 183 3.33 5.89 -11.11
CA ASP A 183 3.03 6.18 -12.52
C ASP A 183 4.18 6.86 -13.25
N THR A 184 4.31 6.55 -14.55
CA THR A 184 5.29 7.19 -15.44
C THR A 184 5.16 8.72 -15.38
N GLY A 185 6.28 9.39 -15.14
CA GLY A 185 6.37 10.85 -15.02
C GLY A 185 6.31 11.38 -13.60
N ASP A 186 6.03 10.57 -12.57
CA ASP A 186 6.10 10.99 -11.16
C ASP A 186 7.53 11.41 -10.77
N VAL A 187 7.67 12.65 -10.28
CA VAL A 187 8.94 13.26 -9.88
C VAL A 187 9.69 12.54 -8.76
N TYR A 188 9.00 11.75 -7.94
CA TYR A 188 9.57 11.09 -6.75
C TYR A 188 9.68 9.58 -6.93
N CYS A 189 8.63 8.89 -7.37
CA CYS A 189 8.66 7.42 -7.44
C CYS A 189 9.14 6.85 -8.80
N ASP A 190 9.13 7.66 -9.87
CA ASP A 190 9.56 7.25 -11.23
C ASP A 190 10.77 8.06 -11.74
N ARG A 191 11.29 9.02 -10.95
CA ARG A 191 12.30 10.03 -11.37
C ARG A 191 11.88 10.83 -12.61
N GLY A 192 10.56 10.98 -12.81
CA GLY A 192 9.99 11.80 -13.86
C GLY A 192 10.10 13.30 -13.58
N ASN A 193 9.29 14.10 -14.28
CA ASN A 193 9.33 15.56 -14.22
C ASN A 193 7.94 16.20 -14.00
N ASN A 194 6.90 15.41 -13.68
CA ASN A 194 5.53 15.88 -13.54
C ASN A 194 4.97 15.69 -12.12
N THR A 195 5.02 16.74 -11.30
CA THR A 195 4.42 16.77 -9.96
C THR A 195 2.90 16.55 -9.98
N LYS A 196 2.21 16.75 -11.10
CA LYS A 196 0.77 16.44 -11.20
C LYS A 196 0.51 14.93 -11.22
N THR A 197 1.40 14.13 -11.81
CA THR A 197 1.32 12.65 -11.75
C THR A 197 1.41 12.19 -10.29
N HIS A 198 2.34 12.77 -9.52
CA HIS A 198 2.44 12.47 -8.09
C HIS A 198 1.14 12.81 -7.32
N GLY A 199 0.39 13.80 -7.79
CA GLY A 199 -0.91 14.15 -7.25
C GLY A 199 -2.10 13.33 -7.77
N SER A 200 -1.98 12.49 -8.80
CA SER A 200 -3.13 11.91 -9.51
C SER A 200 -3.65 10.59 -8.95
N TYR A 201 -2.87 9.86 -8.14
CA TYR A 201 -3.25 8.54 -7.60
C TYR A 201 -4.64 8.51 -6.94
N PHE A 202 -5.03 9.58 -6.26
CA PHE A 202 -6.34 9.70 -5.58
C PHE A 202 -7.54 9.73 -6.54
N ALA A 203 -7.35 10.20 -7.78
CA ALA A 203 -8.38 10.17 -8.81
C ALA A 203 -8.39 8.83 -9.56
N ASN A 204 -7.22 8.20 -9.70
CA ASN A 204 -7.03 7.02 -10.54
C ASN A 204 -7.29 5.69 -9.79
N TYR A 205 -6.86 5.57 -8.53
CA TYR A 205 -6.71 4.27 -7.86
C TYR A 205 -7.29 4.19 -6.43
N THR A 206 -8.03 5.21 -5.98
CA THR A 206 -8.61 5.22 -4.61
C THR A 206 -9.55 4.03 -4.36
N LEU A 207 -10.29 3.59 -5.38
CA LEU A 207 -11.18 2.42 -5.28
C LEU A 207 -10.38 1.12 -5.33
N ASP A 208 -9.51 0.94 -6.32
CA ASP A 208 -8.61 -0.21 -6.46
C ASP A 208 -7.82 -0.50 -5.16
N ALA A 209 -7.31 0.55 -4.52
CA ALA A 209 -6.59 0.47 -3.26
C ALA A 209 -7.49 0.07 -2.08
N ALA A 210 -8.73 0.53 -2.04
CA ALA A 210 -9.69 0.13 -1.01
C ALA A 210 -10.15 -1.32 -1.21
N GLU A 211 -10.44 -1.71 -2.46
CA GLU A 211 -10.82 -3.08 -2.83
C GLU A 211 -9.70 -4.08 -2.52
N PHE A 212 -8.44 -3.74 -2.79
CA PHE A 212 -7.29 -4.54 -2.39
C PHE A 212 -7.24 -4.76 -0.87
N ILE A 213 -7.40 -3.71 -0.05
CA ILE A 213 -7.42 -3.85 1.41
C ILE A 213 -8.59 -4.75 1.86
N VAL A 214 -9.76 -4.64 1.24
CA VAL A 214 -10.92 -5.50 1.51
C VAL A 214 -10.65 -6.96 1.16
N GLU A 215 -10.03 -7.21 0.00
CA GLU A 215 -9.64 -8.55 -0.43
C GLU A 215 -8.67 -9.20 0.55
N ARG A 216 -7.61 -8.47 0.96
CA ARG A 216 -6.64 -8.94 1.96
C ARG A 216 -7.26 -9.16 3.33
N TYR A 217 -8.15 -8.28 3.78
CA TYR A 217 -8.90 -8.46 5.03
C TYR A 217 -9.70 -9.76 5.00
N ASN A 218 -10.50 -9.98 3.96
CA ASN A 218 -11.32 -11.19 3.82
C ASN A 218 -10.48 -12.47 3.76
N ALA A 219 -9.36 -12.46 3.00
CA ALA A 219 -8.41 -13.56 2.97
C ALA A 219 -7.85 -13.88 4.37
N SER A 220 -7.52 -12.84 5.16
CA SER A 220 -7.00 -13.01 6.52
C SER A 220 -8.00 -13.57 7.53
N LEU A 221 -9.30 -13.53 7.23
CA LEU A 221 -10.35 -14.19 8.02
C LEU A 221 -10.47 -15.67 7.63
N ALA A 222 -10.38 -15.99 6.33
CA ALA A 222 -10.45 -17.37 5.84
C ALA A 222 -9.35 -18.27 6.45
N THR A 223 -8.12 -17.75 6.60
CA THR A 223 -7.01 -18.47 7.25
C THR A 223 -7.21 -18.71 8.76
N THR A 224 -8.16 -18.03 9.41
CA THR A 224 -8.45 -18.20 10.85
C THR A 224 -9.57 -19.18 11.16
N LEU A 225 -10.30 -19.66 10.14
CA LEU A 225 -11.29 -20.71 10.33
C LEU A 225 -10.58 -22.09 10.35
N PRO A 226 -10.88 -22.97 11.32
CA PRO A 226 -10.33 -24.32 11.32
C PRO A 226 -10.85 -25.08 10.09
N GLU A 227 -9.92 -25.47 9.21
CA GLU A 227 -10.22 -26.27 8.03
C GLU A 227 -10.91 -27.57 8.47
N THR A 228 -12.18 -27.72 8.08
CA THR A 228 -12.87 -29.01 8.26
C THR A 228 -12.23 -29.99 7.29
N PRO A 229 -11.67 -31.13 7.75
CA PRO A 229 -10.90 -32.00 6.87
C PRO A 229 -11.74 -32.45 5.68
N ALA A 230 -11.28 -32.12 4.47
CA ALA A 230 -11.90 -32.61 3.25
C ALA A 230 -11.88 -34.15 3.25
N PRO A 231 -12.99 -34.83 2.89
CA PRO A 231 -13.02 -36.27 2.85
C PRO A 231 -12.08 -36.79 1.76
N SER A 232 -11.07 -37.58 2.17
CA SER A 232 -10.06 -38.15 1.28
C SER A 232 -10.67 -39.05 0.20
N SER A 233 -10.93 -38.51 -0.99
CA SER A 233 -11.42 -39.28 -2.13
C SER A 233 -10.29 -40.14 -2.72
N THR A 234 -10.25 -41.42 -2.34
CA THR A 234 -9.32 -42.40 -2.91
C THR A 234 -9.74 -42.76 -4.33
N SER A 235 -9.19 -42.09 -5.34
CA SER A 235 -9.34 -42.51 -6.74
C SER A 235 -8.48 -43.74 -7.01
N ALA A 236 -9.11 -44.91 -7.08
CA ALA A 236 -8.47 -46.14 -7.52
C ALA A 236 -8.25 -46.12 -9.05
N SER A 237 -7.01 -46.33 -9.48
CA SER A 237 -6.64 -46.37 -10.90
C SER A 237 -7.21 -47.59 -11.62
N ILE A 238 -7.91 -47.37 -12.74
CA ILE A 238 -8.39 -48.43 -13.63
C ILE A 238 -7.28 -48.75 -14.66
N PRO A 239 -6.88 -50.03 -14.86
CA PRO A 239 -5.89 -50.40 -15.87
C PRO A 239 -6.50 -50.45 -17.28
N PRO A 240 -5.72 -50.16 -18.36
CA PRO A 240 -6.19 -50.22 -19.73
C PRO A 240 -6.24 -51.65 -20.29
N PRO A 241 -7.16 -51.97 -21.23
CA PRO A 241 -7.21 -53.26 -21.90
C PRO A 241 -6.18 -53.38 -23.03
N THR A 242 -5.66 -54.59 -23.21
CA THR A 242 -4.76 -54.98 -24.30
C THR A 242 -5.50 -55.28 -25.60
N GLY A 243 -4.93 -54.91 -26.75
CA GLY A 243 -5.47 -55.25 -28.08
C GLY A 243 -4.43 -55.02 -29.19
N THR A 244 -4.10 -56.07 -29.93
CA THR A 244 -2.95 -56.12 -30.87
C THR A 244 -3.41 -56.17 -32.33
N SER A 245 -2.84 -55.37 -33.24
CA SER A 245 -2.58 -55.75 -34.64
C SER A 245 -1.84 -54.67 -35.46
N THR A 246 -1.00 -55.14 -36.39
CA THR A 246 -0.15 -54.40 -37.37
C THR A 246 0.27 -55.40 -38.47
N PRO A 247 0.83 -54.99 -39.63
CA PRO A 247 0.79 -53.72 -40.39
C PRO A 247 0.34 -54.02 -41.87
N PRO A 248 0.70 -53.31 -42.99
CA PRO A 248 2.07 -52.94 -43.42
C PRO A 248 2.31 -51.54 -44.09
N THR A 249 3.46 -50.94 -43.75
CA THR A 249 4.44 -50.17 -44.58
C THR A 249 4.02 -49.12 -45.64
N THR A 250 4.57 -47.90 -45.51
CA THR A 250 5.58 -47.26 -46.42
C THR A 250 6.03 -45.93 -45.78
N SER A 251 7.29 -45.72 -45.35
CA SER A 251 8.52 -45.44 -46.12
C SER A 251 8.65 -44.00 -46.66
N SER A 252 9.36 -43.11 -45.95
CA SER A 252 10.53 -42.33 -46.44
C SER A 252 10.82 -41.03 -45.64
N ALA A 253 12.11 -40.75 -45.40
CA ALA A 253 12.65 -39.51 -44.82
C ALA A 253 14.19 -39.45 -45.08
N PRO A 254 14.92 -38.35 -44.75
CA PRO A 254 14.50 -36.96 -44.55
C PRO A 254 14.94 -36.12 -45.79
N PRO A 255 16.07 -35.36 -45.90
CA PRO A 255 17.06 -34.83 -44.93
C PRO A 255 16.78 -33.34 -44.55
N ALA A 256 17.79 -32.60 -44.09
CA ALA A 256 17.81 -31.14 -43.85
C ALA A 256 19.14 -30.51 -44.33
N SER A 257 19.20 -29.17 -44.40
CA SER A 257 20.34 -28.23 -44.64
C SER A 257 19.94 -27.13 -45.65
N THR A 258 20.46 -25.88 -45.68
CA THR A 258 21.41 -25.13 -44.83
C THR A 258 21.18 -23.62 -44.97
N SER A 259 21.80 -22.84 -44.08
CA SER A 259 22.00 -21.38 -44.12
C SER A 259 22.27 -20.72 -45.49
N SER A 260 21.81 -19.47 -45.67
CA SER A 260 22.70 -18.38 -46.12
C SER A 260 22.13 -16.97 -45.87
N THR A 261 23.07 -16.03 -45.74
CA THR A 261 22.91 -14.59 -45.51
C THR A 261 22.50 -13.80 -46.76
N ALA A 262 21.76 -12.69 -46.60
CA ALA A 262 22.07 -11.42 -47.27
C ALA A 262 21.27 -10.25 -46.67
N ALA A 263 21.93 -9.10 -46.49
CA ALA A 263 21.25 -7.83 -46.24
C ALA A 263 20.88 -7.13 -47.56
N SER A 264 19.83 -6.32 -47.58
CA SER A 264 19.78 -5.15 -48.47
C SER A 264 18.85 -4.06 -47.92
N SER A 265 19.21 -2.82 -48.21
CA SER A 265 18.57 -1.58 -47.79
C SER A 265 17.40 -1.19 -48.72
N GLY A 266 16.42 -0.47 -48.18
CA GLY A 266 15.29 0.06 -48.97
C GLY A 266 14.57 1.19 -48.23
N ALA A 267 14.82 2.44 -48.61
CA ALA A 267 14.28 3.62 -47.94
C ALA A 267 12.80 3.88 -48.28
N ARG A 268 12.06 4.49 -47.33
CA ARG A 268 10.83 5.25 -47.59
C ARG A 268 10.50 6.20 -46.43
N GLY A 269 10.52 7.50 -46.70
CA GLY A 269 9.67 8.49 -46.03
C GLY A 269 8.57 8.95 -47.01
N PRO A 270 7.86 10.06 -46.74
CA PRO A 270 7.86 10.89 -45.53
C PRO A 270 6.52 10.79 -44.75
N GLY A 271 6.46 11.45 -43.58
CA GLY A 271 5.28 11.42 -42.70
C GLY A 271 4.17 12.42 -43.06
N VAL A 272 3.09 12.37 -42.27
CA VAL A 272 1.99 13.36 -42.26
C VAL A 272 1.67 13.70 -40.81
N ASN A 273 1.52 14.99 -40.52
CA ASN A 273 1.24 15.54 -39.19
C ASN A 273 -0.15 16.18 -39.21
N PRO A 274 -1.03 15.93 -38.23
CA PRO A 274 -2.22 16.75 -38.03
C PRO A 274 -2.11 17.61 -36.75
N THR A 275 -2.03 18.92 -36.98
CA THR A 275 -2.66 19.94 -36.11
C THR A 275 -4.05 19.47 -35.67
N GLY A 276 -4.52 19.67 -34.45
CA GLY A 276 -4.35 20.84 -33.59
C GLY A 276 -5.76 21.35 -33.25
N VAL A 277 -6.22 21.11 -32.02
CA VAL A 277 -7.56 21.49 -31.56
C VAL A 277 -7.43 22.25 -30.24
N SER A 278 -7.75 23.53 -30.27
CA SER A 278 -7.91 24.34 -29.06
C SER A 278 -9.30 24.11 -28.47
N LEU A 279 -9.37 23.73 -27.19
CA LEU A 279 -10.60 23.80 -26.40
C LEU A 279 -10.48 24.94 -25.39
N LEU A 280 -11.44 25.88 -25.43
CA LEU A 280 -11.60 26.87 -24.38
C LEU A 280 -12.14 26.18 -23.12
N VAL A 281 -11.53 26.45 -21.96
CA VAL A 281 -12.06 26.03 -20.67
C VAL A 281 -12.83 27.21 -20.06
N ALA A 282 -14.14 27.07 -19.94
CA ALA A 282 -14.99 28.07 -19.29
C ALA A 282 -14.87 27.94 -17.75
N SER A 283 -14.65 29.06 -17.07
CA SER A 283 -14.52 29.13 -15.62
C SER A 283 -15.89 29.09 -14.93
N ALA A 284 -16.09 28.16 -14.01
CA ALA A 284 -17.26 28.13 -13.12
C ALA A 284 -16.82 28.27 -11.66
N SER A 285 -16.97 29.46 -11.09
CA SER A 285 -16.72 29.71 -9.67
C SER A 285 -17.91 29.27 -8.82
N VAL A 286 -17.72 28.28 -7.95
CA VAL A 286 -18.71 27.91 -6.95
C VAL A 286 -18.50 28.75 -5.69
N ILE A 287 -19.47 29.61 -5.38
CA ILE A 287 -19.49 30.41 -4.14
C ILE A 287 -20.08 29.53 -3.02
N LEU A 288 -19.24 29.09 -2.09
CA LEU A 288 -19.72 28.37 -0.90
C LEU A 288 -20.18 29.38 0.16
N THR A 289 -21.48 29.49 0.37
CA THR A 289 -22.06 30.39 1.38
C THR A 289 -22.19 29.64 2.71
N SER A 290 -21.36 29.99 3.69
CA SER A 290 -21.38 29.37 5.03
C SER A 290 -22.64 29.77 5.81
N CYS A 291 -23.50 28.80 6.10
CA CYS A 291 -24.67 29.01 6.96
C CYS A 291 -24.26 28.82 8.43
N LEU A 292 -24.31 29.90 9.23
CA LEU A 292 -24.14 29.80 10.68
C LEU A 292 -25.46 29.32 11.33
N LEU A 293 -25.36 28.41 12.30
CA LEU A 293 -26.40 28.15 13.29
C LEU A 293 -25.86 28.45 14.70
N PRO A 294 -26.65 29.06 15.60
CA PRO A 294 -26.15 29.56 16.88
C PRO A 294 -26.05 28.46 17.95
N MET A 295 -25.04 28.59 18.81
CA MET A 295 -24.81 27.75 19.97
C MET A 295 -25.74 28.19 21.12
N VAL A 296 -26.58 27.28 21.63
CA VAL A 296 -27.49 27.57 22.76
C VAL A 296 -26.72 27.49 24.07
N LEU A 297 -26.71 28.58 24.84
CA LEU A 297 -26.10 28.64 26.17
C LEU A 297 -27.11 28.19 27.22
N GLY A 298 -26.87 27.03 27.85
CA GLY A 298 -27.65 26.55 28.98
C GLY A 298 -27.06 27.06 30.30
N MET A 299 -27.84 27.79 31.09
CA MET A 299 -27.48 28.22 32.44
C MET A 299 -28.02 27.22 33.47
N SER A 300 -27.17 26.80 34.40
CA SER A 300 -27.48 26.28 35.74
C SER A 300 -26.28 26.54 36.64
#